data_AF-A0A535GSR9-F1
#
_entry.id   AF-A0A535GSR9-F1
#
_cell.length_a   1.000
_cell.length_b   1.000
_cell.length_c   1.000
_cell.angle_alpha   90.00
_cell.angle_beta   90.00
_cell.angle_gamma   90.00
#
_symmetry.space_group_name_H-M   'P 1'
#
loop_
_entity.id
_entity.type
_entity.pdbx_description
1 polymer ?
#
loop_
_entity_poly.entity_id
_entity_poly.type
_entity_poly.pdbx_seq_one_letter_code
_entity_poly.pdbx_strand_id
1 'polypeptide(L)'
;MRHFAYPNGRREDYTAETVAAVARAGYVAAVTTVAGGNMPSTPSLELRRVVARPEDLARFAGSVSGFDEIRARVKRRALAPAVRGG
;
A
#
# COMPACT_ATOMS: atom_id res chain seq x y z
N MET A 1 22.18 0.07 -1.14
CA MET A 1 20.88 0.60 -0.63
C MET A 1 19.78 -0.38 -1.03
N ARG A 2 18.77 -0.68 -0.18
CA ARG A 2 17.78 -1.76 -0.45
C ARG A 2 16.36 -1.26 -0.80
N HIS A 3 16.09 0.02 -0.59
CA HIS A 3 14.76 0.60 -0.69
C HIS A 3 14.75 1.82 -1.60
N PHE A 4 13.64 2.02 -2.32
CA PHE A 4 13.44 3.11 -3.26
C PHE A 4 12.16 3.91 -2.91
N ALA A 5 12.11 5.19 -3.27
CA ALA A 5 10.91 6.00 -3.16
C ALA A 5 10.67 6.70 -4.49
N TYR A 6 9.49 6.48 -5.09
CA TYR A 6 9.16 7.14 -6.34
C TYR A 6 9.03 8.66 -6.12
N PRO A 7 9.72 9.50 -6.92
CA PRO A 7 9.53 10.95 -6.88
C PRO A 7 8.07 11.29 -7.16
N ASN A 8 7.48 12.16 -6.35
CA ASN A 8 6.04 12.49 -6.30
C ASN A 8 5.12 11.30 -5.97
N GLY A 9 5.35 10.13 -6.56
CA GLY A 9 4.89 8.82 -6.12
C GLY A 9 3.40 8.54 -6.31
N ARG A 10 2.67 9.37 -7.05
CA ARG A 10 1.26 9.15 -7.40
C ARG A 10 1.19 8.06 -8.47
N ARG A 11 -0.02 7.55 -8.73
CA ARG A 11 -0.23 6.50 -9.73
C ARG A 11 0.24 6.94 -11.12
N GLU A 12 0.06 8.22 -11.47
CA GLU A 12 0.53 8.77 -12.74
C GLU A 12 2.06 8.98 -12.84
N ASP A 13 2.79 8.99 -11.71
CA ASP A 13 4.22 9.31 -11.69
C ASP A 13 5.13 8.12 -12.03
N TYR A 14 4.57 6.91 -12.16
CA TYR A 14 5.35 5.71 -12.46
C TYR A 14 4.53 4.66 -13.20
N THR A 15 5.24 3.85 -13.99
CA THR A 15 4.65 2.80 -14.84
C THR A 15 5.19 1.42 -14.46
N ALA A 16 4.64 0.36 -15.07
CA ALA A 16 5.14 -1.00 -14.89
C ALA A 16 6.62 -1.14 -15.32
N GLU A 17 7.04 -0.43 -16.37
CA GLU A 17 8.43 -0.38 -16.83
C GLU A 17 9.34 0.25 -15.78
N THR A 18 8.85 1.29 -15.10
CA THR A 18 9.57 1.94 -14.00
C THR A 18 9.76 0.98 -12.83
N VAL A 19 8.70 0.24 -12.45
CA VAL A 19 8.77 -0.80 -11.41
C VAL A 19 9.79 -1.88 -11.79
N ALA A 20 9.78 -2.33 -13.06
CA ALA A 20 10.73 -3.32 -13.54
C ALA A 20 12.18 -2.80 -13.53
N ALA A 21 12.41 -1.52 -13.85
CA ALA A 21 13.72 -0.90 -13.75
C ALA A 21 14.23 -0.85 -12.30
N VAL A 22 13.36 -0.48 -11.36
CA VAL A 22 13.67 -0.49 -9.92
C VAL A 22 14.02 -1.91 -9.46
N ALA A 23 13.28 -2.93 -9.91
CA ALA A 23 13.59 -4.33 -9.61
C ALA A 23 14.97 -4.74 -10.15
N ARG A 24 15.28 -4.43 -11.43
CA ARG A 24 16.57 -4.75 -12.06
C ARG A 24 17.75 -4.04 -11.39
N ALA A 25 17.52 -2.86 -10.82
CA ALA A 25 18.54 -2.14 -10.04
C ALA A 25 18.81 -2.78 -8.65
N GLY A 26 18.12 -3.86 -8.28
CA GLY A 26 18.37 -4.63 -7.07
C GLY A 26 17.60 -4.15 -5.83
N TYR A 27 16.64 -3.24 -5.99
CA TYR A 27 15.77 -2.84 -4.87
C TYR A 27 14.78 -3.94 -4.54
N VAL A 28 14.56 -4.18 -3.24
CA VAL A 28 13.63 -5.22 -2.78
C VAL A 28 12.28 -4.66 -2.35
N ALA A 29 12.21 -3.36 -2.11
CA ALA A 29 10.97 -2.67 -1.79
C ALA A 29 11.02 -1.21 -2.27
N ALA A 30 9.86 -0.69 -2.64
CA ALA A 30 9.71 0.71 -3.01
C ALA A 30 8.37 1.28 -2.52
N VAL A 31 8.37 2.58 -2.19
CA VAL A 31 7.21 3.28 -1.63
C VAL A 31 6.67 4.36 -2.58
N THR A 32 5.35 4.49 -2.59
CA THR A 32 4.55 5.45 -3.37
C THR A 32 3.96 6.53 -2.45
N THR A 33 3.26 7.53 -2.97
CA THR A 33 2.38 8.42 -2.17
C THR A 33 0.92 7.98 -2.18
N VAL A 34 0.60 6.85 -2.80
CA VAL A 34 -0.74 6.28 -2.75
C VAL A 34 -1.11 5.99 -1.29
N ALA A 35 -2.23 6.54 -0.85
CA ALA A 35 -2.66 6.44 0.53
C ALA A 35 -3.16 5.03 0.90
N GLY A 36 -2.90 4.63 2.14
CA GLY A 36 -3.54 3.50 2.79
C GLY A 36 -2.58 2.43 3.33
N GLY A 37 -3.18 1.42 3.95
CA GLY A 37 -2.47 0.28 4.52
C GLY A 37 -1.85 -0.65 3.49
N ASN A 38 -0.83 -1.39 3.94
CA ASN A 38 -0.21 -2.46 3.17
C ASN A 38 -0.71 -3.83 3.66
N MET A 39 -1.11 -4.69 2.74
CA MET A 39 -1.53 -6.07 3.01
C MET A 39 -0.46 -7.04 2.46
N PRO A 40 -0.48 -8.34 2.81
CA PRO A 40 0.39 -9.33 2.17
C PRO A 40 0.26 -9.39 0.65
N SER A 41 -0.87 -8.92 0.09
CA SER A 41 -1.10 -8.82 -1.35
C SER A 41 -0.61 -7.51 -1.98
N THR A 42 -0.11 -6.54 -1.19
CA THR A 42 0.43 -5.30 -1.73
C THR A 42 1.80 -5.58 -2.36
N PRO A 43 2.06 -5.20 -3.61
CA PRO A 43 3.36 -5.41 -4.23
C PRO A 43 4.47 -4.71 -3.46
N SER A 44 5.57 -5.41 -3.16
CA SER A 44 6.69 -4.87 -2.39
C SER A 44 7.34 -3.64 -3.04
N LEU A 45 7.26 -3.51 -4.36
CA LEU A 45 7.77 -2.38 -5.12
C LEU A 45 6.75 -1.25 -5.34
N GLU A 46 5.59 -1.34 -4.69
CA GLU A 46 4.50 -0.35 -4.78
C GLU A 46 3.81 -0.18 -3.42
N LEU A 47 4.60 -0.19 -2.34
CA LEU A 47 4.07 0.00 -1.00
C LEU A 47 3.43 1.38 -0.85
N ARG A 48 2.31 1.42 -0.12
CA ARG A 48 1.55 2.63 0.18
C ARG A 48 2.12 3.33 1.39
N ARG A 49 1.86 4.64 1.47
CA ARG A 49 2.28 5.48 2.61
C ARG A 49 1.08 6.12 3.30
N VAL A 50 1.24 6.33 4.60
CA VAL A 50 0.37 7.18 5.40
C VAL A 50 1.05 8.54 5.53
N VAL A 51 0.30 9.61 5.27
CA VAL A 51 0.82 10.97 5.43
C VAL A 51 0.63 11.38 6.89
N ALA A 52 1.73 11.66 7.59
CA ALA A 52 1.69 12.29 8.89
C ALA A 52 1.41 13.79 8.71
N ARG A 53 0.25 14.25 9.21
CA ARG A 53 -0.12 15.66 9.29
C ARG A 53 -0.08 16.09 10.76
N PRO A 54 0.81 17.02 11.16
CA PRO A 54 0.95 17.43 12.56
C PRO A 54 -0.35 17.89 13.23
N GLU A 55 -1.25 18.48 12.46
CA GLU A 55 -2.51 19.06 12.90
C GLU A 55 -3.57 18.03 13.33
N ASP A 56 -3.36 16.72 13.14
CA ASP A 56 -4.36 15.69 13.50
C ASP A 56 -3.75 14.37 13.98
N LEU A 57 -3.19 14.39 15.19
CA LEU A 57 -2.56 13.23 15.82
C LEU A 57 -3.53 12.05 16.01
N ALA A 58 -4.79 12.33 16.36
CA ALA A 58 -5.79 11.28 16.58
C ALA A 58 -6.10 10.54 15.28
N ARG A 59 -6.30 11.26 14.17
CA ARG A 59 -6.47 10.65 12.84
C ARG A 59 -5.23 9.88 12.42
N PHE A 60 -4.04 10.45 12.63
CA PHE A 60 -2.79 9.76 12.35
C PHE A 60 -2.69 8.44 13.12
N ALA A 61 -2.91 8.47 14.44
CA ALA A 61 -2.92 7.29 15.30
C ALA A 61 -3.91 6.22 14.82
N GLY A 62 -5.14 6.63 14.44
CA GLY A 62 -6.13 5.73 13.86
C GLY A 62 -5.63 5.05 12.58
N SER A 63 -5.04 5.82 11.66
CA SER A 63 -4.57 5.32 10.36
C SER A 63 -3.36 4.37 10.43
N VAL A 64 -2.60 4.37 11.53
CA VAL A 64 -1.44 3.48 11.74
C VAL A 64 -1.71 2.35 12.75
N SER A 65 -2.92 2.29 13.31
CA SER A 65 -3.31 1.30 14.34
C SER A 65 -3.63 -0.10 13.79
N GLY A 66 -3.74 -0.26 12.48
CA GLY A 66 -4.23 -1.50 11.85
C GLY A 66 -5.76 -1.57 11.68
N PHE A 67 -6.49 -0.57 12.18
CA PHE A 67 -7.96 -0.55 12.15
C PHE A 67 -8.53 -0.54 10.72
N ASP A 68 -7.92 0.23 9.82
CA ASP A 68 -8.36 0.34 8.42
C ASP A 68 -8.13 -0.97 7.64
N GLU A 69 -7.04 -1.68 7.93
CA GLU A 69 -6.71 -2.99 7.35
C GLU A 69 -7.70 -4.07 7.80
N ILE A 70 -8.05 -4.07 9.09
CA ILE A 70 -9.09 -4.95 9.65
C ILE A 70 -10.43 -4.67 8.98
N ARG A 71 -10.84 -3.40 8.90
CA ARG A 71 -12.09 -3.00 8.24
C ARG A 71 -12.12 -3.42 6.78
N ALA A 72 -11.02 -3.26 6.04
CA ALA A 72 -10.91 -3.70 4.65
C ALA A 72 -10.97 -5.22 4.50
N ARG A 73 -10.41 -5.99 5.44
CA ARG A 73 -10.49 -7.46 5.48
C ARG A 73 -11.92 -7.93 5.73
N VAL A 74 -12.65 -7.30 6.65
CA VAL A 74 -14.06 -7.61 6.92
C VAL A 74 -14.94 -7.34 5.70
N LYS A 75 -14.79 -6.16 5.06
CA LYS A 75 -15.53 -5.82 3.83
C LYS A 75 -15.31 -6.84 2.71
N ARG A 76 -14.06 -7.26 2.46
CA ARG A 76 -13.76 -8.30 1.46
C ARG A 76 -14.44 -9.63 1.77
N ARG A 77 -14.48 -10.05 3.03
CA ARG A 77 -15.10 -11.31 3.44
C ARG A 77 -16.63 -11.27 3.26
N ALA A 78 -17.25 -10.12 3.52
CA ALA A 78 -18.68 -9.92 3.30
C ALA A 78 -19.06 -9.90 1.80
N LEU A 79 -18.16 -9.45 0.94
CA LEU A 79 -18.35 -9.40 -0.52
C LEU A 79 -17.90 -10.68 -1.25
N ALA A 80 -17.30 -11.64 -0.56
CA ALA A 80 -16.90 -12.90 -1.16
C ALA A 80 -18.16 -13.75 -1.45
N PRO A 81 -18.37 -14.20 -2.70
CA PRO A 81 -19.53 -15.03 -3.02
C PRO A 81 -19.47 -16.32 -2.20
N ALA A 82 -20.63 -16.74 -1.68
CA ALA A 82 -20.76 -18.05 -1.04
C ALA A 82 -20.37 -19.11 -2.07
N VAL A 83 -19.17 -19.69 -1.92
CA VAL A 83 -18.77 -20.87 -2.67
C VAL A 83 -19.80 -21.95 -2.31
N ARG A 84 -20.75 -22.19 -3.21
CA ARG A 84 -21.68 -23.32 -3.11
C ARG A 84 -20.82 -24.57 -3.20
N GLY A 85 -20.71 -25.29 -2.09
CA GLY A 85 -20.22 -26.66 -2.09
C GLY A 85 -21.10 -27.51 -3.00
N GLY A 86 -20.45 -28.27 -3.88
CA GLY A 86 -21.02 -29.46 -4.50
C GLY A 86 -20.70 -30.68 -3.67
#